data_AF-A9FY27-F1
#
_entry.id   AF-A9FY27-F1
#
_cell.length_a   1.000
_cell.length_b   1.000
_cell.length_c   1.000
_cell.angle_alpha   90.00
_cell.angle_beta   90.00
_cell.angle_gamma   90.00
#
_symmetry.space_group_name_H-M   'P 1'
#
loop_
_entity.id
_entity.type
_entity.pdbx_description
1 polymer ?
#
loop_
_entity_poly.entity_id
_entity_poly.type
_entity_poly.pdbx_seq_one_letter_code
_entity_poly.pdbx_strand_id
1 'polypeptide(L)'
;MTARAARQHAVSAQVTPIEDGFLVPPGHPGAGEVTPSRFVMLPVPGVEHSPQYFRYSAALQGDPRAFEFFVLIATPGGDPSAAPGALPHLERAFPSATVALLLDARTGWARASASALEDAGRKDLAAGCVAAVLAGASWDESDPILVALDEENFAVSLVHESERWHAVIRAQTAPP
;
A
#
# COMPACT_ATOMS: atom_id res chain seq x y z
N MET A 1 -13.94 28.42 -1.96
CA MET A 1 -14.05 26.96 -2.15
C MET A 1 -13.85 26.67 -3.63
N THR A 2 -12.61 26.41 -4.04
CA THR A 2 -12.26 26.08 -5.42
C THR A 2 -12.57 24.61 -5.64
N ALA A 3 -13.46 24.33 -6.59
CA ALA A 3 -13.76 22.97 -7.04
C ALA A 3 -12.46 22.29 -7.47
N ARG A 4 -12.11 21.20 -6.79
CA ARG A 4 -10.97 20.33 -7.13
C ARG A 4 -11.29 19.73 -8.50
N ALA A 5 -10.65 20.23 -9.55
CA ALA A 5 -10.85 19.75 -10.90
C ALA A 5 -10.65 18.23 -10.93
N ALA A 6 -11.68 17.49 -11.36
CA ALA A 6 -11.65 16.06 -11.52
C ALA A 6 -10.50 15.69 -12.48
N ARG A 7 -9.47 15.01 -11.98
CA ARG A 7 -8.41 14.48 -12.82
C ARG A 7 -9.00 13.31 -13.62
N GLN A 8 -9.27 13.55 -14.89
CA GLN A 8 -9.84 12.55 -15.81
C GLN A 8 -8.79 11.67 -16.50
N HIS A 9 -7.51 11.76 -16.12
CA HIS A 9 -6.44 11.06 -16.81
C HIS A 9 -6.05 9.77 -16.07
N ALA A 10 -6.11 8.66 -16.81
CA ALA A 10 -5.50 7.41 -16.39
C ALA A 10 -3.98 7.57 -16.35
N VAL A 11 -3.33 6.99 -15.34
CA VAL A 11 -1.87 6.91 -15.25
C VAL A 11 -1.43 5.45 -15.28
N SER A 12 -0.30 5.20 -15.92
CA SER A 12 0.31 3.87 -15.94
C SER A 12 1.45 3.82 -14.94
N ALA A 13 1.56 2.72 -14.20
CA ALA A 13 2.60 2.48 -13.23
C ALA A 13 3.18 1.07 -13.33
N GLN A 14 4.42 0.92 -12.89
CA GLN A 14 5.04 -0.37 -12.61
C GLN A 14 5.11 -0.53 -11.10
N VAL A 15 4.62 -1.65 -10.59
CA VAL A 15 4.60 -2.01 -9.16
C VAL A 15 5.34 -3.33 -9.00
N THR A 16 6.50 -3.30 -8.35
CA THR A 16 7.38 -4.46 -8.18
C THR A 16 7.37 -4.90 -6.72
N PRO A 17 6.93 -6.14 -6.41
CA PRO A 17 7.06 -6.69 -5.06
C PRO A 17 8.53 -6.73 -4.63
N ILE A 18 8.82 -6.33 -3.40
CA ILE A 18 10.16 -6.44 -2.80
C ILE A 18 10.17 -7.59 -1.79
N GLU A 19 9.26 -7.54 -0.82
CA GLU A 19 9.14 -8.51 0.27
C GLU A 19 7.75 -8.39 0.92
N ASP A 20 7.35 -9.41 1.65
CA ASP A 20 6.21 -9.40 2.54
C ASP A 20 6.57 -10.07 3.87
N GLY A 21 5.79 -9.75 4.90
CA GLY A 21 6.23 -10.07 6.25
C GLY A 21 5.26 -9.66 7.34
N PHE A 22 5.74 -9.75 8.57
CA PHE A 22 5.06 -9.23 9.75
C PHE A 22 5.95 -8.20 10.44
N LEU A 23 5.37 -7.08 10.83
CA LEU A 23 6.02 -6.22 11.80
C LEU A 23 5.94 -6.88 13.16
N VAL A 24 6.99 -6.79 13.96
CA VAL A 24 7.03 -7.41 15.29
C VAL A 24 7.61 -6.46 16.32
N PRO A 25 7.27 -6.61 17.62
CA PRO A 25 7.94 -5.86 18.68
C PRO A 25 9.46 -6.17 18.70
N PRO A 26 10.32 -5.22 19.10
CA PRO A 26 11.73 -5.51 19.33
C PRO A 26 11.92 -6.66 20.33
N GLY A 27 12.77 -7.63 19.99
CA GLY A 27 13.01 -8.83 20.80
C GLY A 27 12.04 -10.00 20.57
N HIS A 28 11.11 -9.88 19.62
CA HIS A 28 10.28 -10.99 19.19
C HIS A 28 11.14 -12.16 18.64
N PRO A 29 10.84 -13.43 18.98
CA PRO A 29 11.56 -14.57 18.44
C PRO A 29 11.56 -14.57 16.90
N GLY A 30 12.75 -14.72 16.30
CA GLY A 30 12.95 -14.71 14.84
C GLY A 30 12.92 -13.33 14.18
N ALA A 31 12.81 -12.23 14.94
CA ALA A 31 13.00 -10.89 14.40
C ALA A 31 14.39 -10.74 13.73
N GLY A 32 14.41 -10.26 12.49
CA GLY A 32 15.65 -10.09 11.71
C GLY A 32 16.20 -11.37 11.05
N GLU A 33 15.55 -12.52 11.23
CA GLU A 33 15.90 -13.74 10.51
C GLU A 33 15.21 -13.77 9.13
N VAL A 34 15.98 -13.55 8.07
CA VAL A 34 15.51 -13.77 6.69
C VAL A 34 15.71 -15.24 6.35
N THR A 35 14.63 -16.02 6.36
CA THR A 35 14.68 -17.42 5.93
C THR A 35 14.17 -17.53 4.49
N PRO A 36 14.85 -18.30 3.62
CA PRO A 36 14.31 -18.61 2.30
C PRO A 36 12.90 -19.20 2.46
N SER A 37 11.94 -18.70 1.68
CA SER A 37 10.54 -19.17 1.68
C SER A 37 9.68 -18.77 2.89
N ARG A 38 10.12 -17.85 3.74
CA ARG A 38 9.33 -17.36 4.89
C ARG A 38 9.18 -15.84 4.87
N PHE A 39 7.99 -15.40 5.28
CA PHE A 39 7.67 -14.02 5.64
C PHE A 39 8.76 -13.39 6.50
N VAL A 40 9.14 -12.13 6.20
CA VAL A 40 10.14 -11.40 6.98
C VAL A 40 9.54 -10.92 8.30
N MET A 41 10.18 -11.19 9.43
CA MET A 41 9.80 -10.61 10.73
C MET A 41 10.63 -9.36 11.00
N LEU A 42 10.02 -8.18 10.80
CA LEU A 42 10.69 -6.89 10.87
C LEU A 42 10.47 -6.23 12.25
N PRO A 43 11.49 -6.11 13.11
CA PRO A 43 11.33 -5.48 14.42
C PRO A 43 11.13 -3.97 14.31
N VAL A 44 10.00 -3.46 14.78
CA VAL A 44 9.68 -2.02 14.77
C VAL A 44 9.26 -1.57 16.18
N PRO A 45 9.98 -0.61 16.81
CA PRO A 45 9.57 -0.07 18.12
C PRO A 45 8.14 0.49 18.08
N GLY A 46 7.34 0.24 19.11
CA GLY A 46 5.95 0.73 19.22
C GLY A 46 4.90 -0.15 18.55
N VAL A 47 5.31 -1.24 17.91
CA VAL A 47 4.40 -2.26 17.39
C VAL A 47 4.06 -3.23 18.53
N GLU A 48 2.78 -3.26 18.93
CA GLU A 48 2.27 -4.12 20.01
C GLU A 48 1.66 -5.44 19.49
N HIS A 49 1.09 -5.40 18.29
CA HIS A 49 0.57 -6.56 17.55
C HIS A 49 1.41 -6.81 16.32
N SER A 50 1.35 -7.99 15.71
CA SER A 50 2.15 -8.29 14.51
C SER A 50 1.36 -8.10 13.21
N PRO A 51 1.17 -6.87 12.68
CA PRO A 51 0.46 -6.67 11.42
C PRO A 51 1.30 -7.23 10.27
N GLN A 52 0.61 -7.85 9.31
CA GLN A 52 1.24 -8.22 8.05
C GLN A 52 1.49 -6.96 7.21
N TYR A 53 2.64 -6.92 6.55
CA TYR A 53 3.03 -5.86 5.63
C TYR A 53 3.43 -6.45 4.28
N PHE A 54 3.31 -5.62 3.25
CA PHE A 54 3.87 -5.85 1.93
C PHE A 54 4.67 -4.62 1.52
N ARG A 55 5.86 -4.86 0.99
CA ARG A 55 6.78 -3.82 0.56
C ARG A 55 6.92 -3.86 -0.95
N TYR A 56 6.75 -2.71 -1.59
CA TYR A 56 6.79 -2.55 -3.03
C TYR A 56 7.72 -1.41 -3.45
N SER A 57 8.28 -1.52 -4.65
CA SER A 57 8.82 -0.40 -5.40
C SER A 57 7.85 -0.02 -6.50
N ALA A 58 7.48 1.25 -6.62
CA ALA A 58 6.59 1.68 -7.69
C ALA A 58 7.05 2.97 -8.38
N ALA A 59 6.86 3.03 -9.70
CA ALA A 59 7.20 4.16 -10.54
C ALA A 59 6.12 4.41 -11.58
N LEU A 60 5.84 5.67 -11.89
CA LEU A 60 5.00 6.03 -13.03
C LEU A 60 5.72 5.69 -14.32
N GLN A 61 4.99 5.24 -15.33
CA GLN A 61 5.57 4.91 -16.63
C GLN A 61 6.23 6.14 -17.25
N GLY A 62 7.53 6.05 -17.53
CA GLY A 62 8.32 7.15 -18.07
C GLY A 62 8.97 8.06 -17.02
N ASP A 63 8.66 7.91 -15.73
CA ASP A 63 9.41 8.55 -14.64
C ASP A 63 10.57 7.61 -14.24
N PRO A 64 11.83 8.07 -14.28
CA PRO A 64 12.96 7.26 -13.83
C PRO A 64 12.99 7.04 -12.31
N ARG A 65 12.17 7.76 -11.55
CA ARG A 65 12.13 7.66 -10.08
C ARG A 65 11.15 6.58 -9.65
N ALA A 66 11.67 5.64 -8.87
CA ALA A 66 10.86 4.70 -8.11
C ALA A 66 10.76 5.15 -6.65
N PHE A 67 9.59 4.94 -6.07
CA PHE A 67 9.31 5.18 -4.66
C PHE A 67 9.02 3.87 -3.96
N GLU A 68 9.36 3.81 -2.68
CA GLU A 68 9.12 2.64 -1.85
C GLU A 68 7.79 2.79 -1.13
N PHE A 69 7.01 1.70 -1.08
CA PHE A 69 5.70 1.66 -0.45
C PHE A 69 5.62 0.50 0.54
N PHE A 70 5.09 0.77 1.73
CA PHE A 70 4.65 -0.25 2.68
C PHE A 70 3.13 -0.25 2.74
N VAL A 71 2.51 -1.36 2.37
CA VAL A 71 1.09 -1.59 2.57
C VAL A 71 0.91 -2.47 3.80
N LEU A 72 0.26 -1.95 4.84
CA LEU A 72 -0.03 -2.67 6.06
C LEU A 72 -1.49 -3.10 6.11
N ILE A 73 -1.73 -4.31 6.58
CA ILE A 73 -3.09 -4.79 6.83
C ILE A 73 -3.46 -4.46 8.27
N ALA A 74 -4.48 -3.64 8.47
CA ALA A 74 -5.22 -3.65 9.72
C ALA A 74 -6.03 -4.96 9.73
N THR A 75 -5.49 -6.00 10.36
CA THR A 75 -6.05 -7.37 10.40
C THR A 75 -7.58 -7.41 10.57
N PRO A 76 -8.29 -8.34 9.90
CA PRO A 76 -9.66 -8.68 10.28
C PRO A 76 -9.67 -9.21 11.72
N GLY A 77 -10.26 -8.46 12.64
CA GLY A 77 -10.30 -8.79 14.08
C GLY A 77 -9.23 -8.11 14.94
N GLY A 78 -8.29 -7.37 14.34
CA GLY A 78 -7.49 -6.38 15.06
C GLY A 78 -8.28 -5.09 15.21
N ASP A 79 -8.15 -4.42 16.35
CA ASP A 79 -8.77 -3.09 16.53
C ASP A 79 -8.18 -2.12 15.49
N PRO A 80 -8.99 -1.55 14.57
CA PRO A 80 -8.53 -0.54 13.61
C PRO A 80 -7.87 0.66 14.28
N SER A 81 -8.07 0.86 15.59
CA SER A 81 -7.40 1.89 16.39
C SER A 81 -5.90 1.63 16.63
N ALA A 82 -5.43 0.39 16.52
CA ALA A 82 -4.03 0.03 16.78
C ALA A 82 -3.09 0.37 15.61
N ALA A 83 -3.59 0.33 14.38
CA ALA A 83 -2.79 0.59 13.19
C ALA A 83 -2.33 2.06 13.03
N PRO A 84 -3.13 3.08 13.41
CA PRO A 84 -2.65 4.45 13.58
C PRO A 84 -1.46 4.59 14.53
N GLY A 85 -1.31 3.69 15.52
CA GLY A 85 -0.17 3.67 16.44
C GLY A 85 1.14 3.24 15.77
N ALA A 86 1.10 2.35 14.77
CA ALA A 86 2.29 1.87 14.07
C ALA A 86 2.80 2.84 12.99
N LEU A 87 1.89 3.62 12.38
CA LEU A 87 2.19 4.56 11.28
C LEU A 87 3.32 5.55 11.60
N PRO A 88 3.29 6.33 12.71
CA PRO A 88 4.36 7.27 13.03
C PRO A 88 5.71 6.61 13.31
N HIS A 89 5.71 5.32 13.67
CA HIS A 89 6.93 4.57 13.93
C HIS A 89 7.56 4.09 12.62
N LEU A 90 6.74 3.66 11.66
CA LEU A 90 7.18 3.28 10.32
C LEU A 90 7.68 4.47 9.51
N GLU A 91 6.98 5.61 9.57
CA GLU A 91 7.44 6.84 8.93
C GLU A 91 8.80 7.29 9.48
N ARG A 92 9.08 7.04 10.76
CA ARG A 92 10.38 7.33 11.37
C ARG A 92 11.45 6.30 11.00
N ALA A 93 11.09 5.02 10.94
CA ALA A 93 12.02 3.95 10.60
C ALA A 93 12.38 3.95 9.10
N PHE A 94 11.44 4.33 8.24
CA PHE A 94 11.54 4.32 6.79
C PHE A 94 11.11 5.67 6.20
N PRO A 95 11.88 6.75 6.44
CA PRO A 95 11.49 8.11 6.08
C PRO A 95 11.36 8.36 4.57
N SER A 96 11.94 7.48 3.76
CA SER A 96 11.85 7.53 2.29
C SER A 96 10.66 6.76 1.73
N ALA A 97 9.96 5.98 2.55
CA ALA A 97 8.86 5.15 2.10
C ALA A 97 7.50 5.81 2.37
N THR A 98 6.57 5.58 1.45
CA THR A 98 5.16 5.89 1.64
C THR A 98 4.48 4.72 2.35
N VAL A 99 3.62 5.02 3.32
CA VAL A 99 2.88 3.99 4.06
C VAL A 99 1.41 4.07 3.67
N ALA A 100 0.79 2.94 3.35
CA ALA A 100 -0.65 2.79 3.16
C ALA A 100 -1.19 1.73 4.11
N LEU A 101 -2.21 2.09 4.87
CA LEU A 101 -2.88 1.21 5.81
C LEU A 101 -4.18 0.70 5.19
N LEU A 102 -4.21 -0.56 4.76
CA LEU A 102 -5.39 -1.25 4.29
C LEU A 102 -6.30 -1.60 5.48
N LEU A 103 -7.43 -0.93 5.57
CA LEU A 103 -8.40 -1.04 6.67
C LEU A 103 -9.45 -2.11 6.43
N ASP A 104 -9.88 -2.31 5.18
CA ASP A 104 -10.78 -3.40 4.80
C ASP A 104 -10.34 -3.96 3.45
N ALA A 105 -9.78 -5.19 3.47
CA ALA A 105 -9.34 -5.89 2.29
C ALA A 105 -10.48 -6.25 1.33
N ARG A 106 -11.74 -6.34 1.80
CA ARG A 106 -12.90 -6.69 0.96
C ARG A 106 -13.39 -5.52 0.12
N THR A 107 -13.14 -4.30 0.56
CA THR A 107 -13.58 -3.07 -0.13
C THR A 107 -12.42 -2.27 -0.71
N GLY A 108 -11.18 -2.69 -0.46
CA GLY A 108 -9.98 -1.95 -0.84
C GLY A 108 -9.83 -0.62 -0.13
N TRP A 109 -10.49 -0.42 1.02
CA TRP A 109 -10.41 0.83 1.76
C TRP A 109 -9.08 0.91 2.52
N ALA A 110 -8.33 1.97 2.25
CA ALA A 110 -7.03 2.23 2.84
C ALA A 110 -6.85 3.72 3.22
N ARG A 111 -5.87 3.99 4.09
CA ARG A 111 -5.42 5.35 4.45
C ARG A 111 -3.94 5.51 4.18
N ALA A 112 -3.53 6.57 3.51
CA ALA A 112 -2.11 6.81 3.25
C ALA A 112 -1.47 7.70 4.33
N SER A 113 -0.15 7.59 4.53
CA SER A 113 0.64 8.52 5.32
C SER A 113 0.52 9.95 4.77
N ALA A 114 0.68 10.96 5.63
CA ALA A 114 0.63 12.36 5.18
C ALA A 114 1.66 12.65 4.06
N SER A 115 2.86 12.06 4.17
CA SER A 115 3.92 12.12 3.16
C SER A 115 3.54 11.52 1.79
N ALA A 116 2.50 10.68 1.73
CA ALA A 116 1.94 10.12 0.51
C ALA A 116 0.96 11.07 -0.19
N LEU A 117 0.27 11.90 0.61
CA LEU A 117 -0.88 12.69 0.18
C LEU A 117 -0.48 14.05 -0.41
N GLU A 118 0.77 14.47 -0.22
CA GLU A 118 1.29 15.76 -0.72
C GLU A 118 1.61 15.73 -2.22
N ASP A 119 1.83 14.55 -2.80
CA ASP A 119 2.10 14.38 -4.24
C ASP A 119 1.05 13.46 -4.85
N ALA A 120 0.27 14.00 -5.77
CA ALA A 120 -0.79 13.24 -6.41
C ALA A 120 -0.27 12.04 -7.22
N GLY A 121 0.94 12.10 -7.78
CA GLY A 121 1.57 10.94 -8.42
C GLY A 121 1.92 9.83 -7.41
N ARG A 122 2.32 10.19 -6.18
CA ARG A 122 2.53 9.21 -5.10
C ARG A 122 1.21 8.58 -4.64
N LYS A 123 0.13 9.36 -4.62
CA LYS A 123 -1.20 8.85 -4.28
C LYS A 123 -1.69 7.82 -5.30
N ASP A 124 -1.50 8.09 -6.59
CA ASP A 124 -1.81 7.13 -7.66
C ASP A 124 -1.00 5.82 -7.49
N LEU A 125 0.31 5.94 -7.24
CA LEU A 125 1.18 4.78 -7.00
C LEU A 125 0.78 3.98 -5.75
N ALA A 126 0.38 4.65 -4.67
CA ALA A 126 -0.12 3.99 -3.46
C ALA A 126 -1.39 3.17 -3.75
N ALA A 127 -2.33 3.73 -4.53
CA ALA A 127 -3.52 2.98 -4.96
C ALA A 127 -3.14 1.75 -5.80
N GLY A 128 -2.17 1.89 -6.70
CA GLY A 128 -1.61 0.76 -7.46
C GLY A 128 -1.00 -0.33 -6.57
N CYS A 129 -0.24 0.05 -5.55
CA CYS A 129 0.35 -0.89 -4.59
C CYS A 129 -0.72 -1.60 -3.75
N VAL A 130 -1.76 -0.89 -3.30
CA VAL A 130 -2.88 -1.49 -2.57
C VAL A 130 -3.61 -2.50 -3.46
N ALA A 131 -3.92 -2.15 -4.71
CA ALA A 131 -4.54 -3.08 -5.66
C ALA A 131 -3.66 -4.32 -5.90
N ALA A 132 -2.34 -4.15 -6.02
CA ALA A 132 -1.41 -5.27 -6.20
C ALA A 132 -1.40 -6.22 -4.99
N VAL A 133 -1.55 -5.70 -3.76
CA VAL A 133 -1.76 -6.53 -2.56
C VAL A 133 -3.05 -7.33 -2.66
N LEU A 134 -4.17 -6.67 -2.99
CA LEU A 134 -5.48 -7.33 -3.08
C LEU A 134 -5.46 -8.46 -4.12
N ALA A 135 -4.89 -8.21 -5.30
CA ALA A 135 -4.72 -9.21 -6.34
C ALA A 135 -3.75 -10.33 -5.93
N GLY A 136 -2.56 -9.96 -5.43
CA GLY A 136 -1.51 -10.92 -5.07
C GLY A 136 -1.89 -11.84 -3.91
N ALA A 137 -2.76 -11.39 -3.01
CA ALA A 137 -3.32 -12.19 -1.93
C ALA A 137 -4.62 -12.92 -2.31
N SER A 138 -5.08 -12.82 -3.57
CA SER A 138 -6.36 -13.36 -4.05
C SER A 138 -7.57 -12.90 -3.23
N TRP A 139 -7.55 -11.67 -2.74
CA TRP A 139 -8.65 -11.06 -1.99
C TRP A 139 -9.63 -10.33 -2.90
N ASP A 140 -9.14 -9.80 -4.02
CA ASP A 140 -9.94 -9.23 -5.09
C ASP A 140 -9.31 -9.57 -6.44
N GLU A 141 -10.06 -10.27 -7.29
CA GLU A 141 -9.66 -10.67 -8.65
C GLU A 141 -10.49 -9.91 -9.72
N SER A 142 -11.23 -8.87 -9.33
CA SER A 142 -12.00 -8.05 -10.25
C SER A 142 -11.11 -7.18 -11.15
N ASP A 143 -11.63 -6.81 -12.32
CA ASP A 143 -10.99 -5.84 -13.22
C ASP A 143 -12.01 -4.77 -13.66
N PRO A 144 -11.87 -3.51 -13.23
CA PRO A 144 -10.81 -2.99 -12.36
C PRO A 144 -11.04 -3.32 -10.87
N ILE A 145 -9.95 -3.46 -10.11
CA ILE A 145 -9.96 -3.47 -8.64
C ILE A 145 -10.29 -2.06 -8.14
N LEU A 146 -11.23 -1.96 -7.20
CA LEU A 146 -11.59 -0.68 -6.58
C LEU A 146 -10.78 -0.45 -5.31
N VAL A 147 -10.12 0.70 -5.24
CA VAL A 147 -9.33 1.12 -4.08
C VAL A 147 -9.82 2.47 -3.61
N ALA A 148 -10.25 2.55 -2.35
CA ALA A 148 -10.59 3.81 -1.70
C ALA A 148 -9.41 4.25 -0.85
N LEU A 149 -8.70 5.31 -1.25
CA LEU A 149 -7.54 5.84 -0.52
C LEU A 149 -7.89 7.20 0.10
N ASP A 150 -8.11 7.18 1.41
CA ASP A 150 -8.71 8.25 2.18
C ASP A 150 -10.09 8.66 1.60
N GLU A 151 -10.21 9.87 1.05
CA GLU A 151 -11.47 10.39 0.47
C GLU A 151 -11.56 10.23 -1.06
N GLU A 152 -10.59 9.58 -1.69
CA GLU A 152 -10.52 9.42 -3.14
C GLU A 152 -10.67 7.96 -3.54
N ASN A 153 -11.41 7.72 -4.61
CA ASN A 153 -11.62 6.38 -5.16
C ASN A 153 -10.79 6.19 -6.43
N PHE A 154 -10.26 5.00 -6.60
CA PHE A 154 -9.42 4.61 -7.73
C PHE A 154 -9.95 3.30 -8.32
N ALA A 155 -10.00 3.23 -9.64
CA ALA A 155 -10.15 1.98 -10.38
C ALA A 155 -8.79 1.59 -10.94
N VAL A 156 -8.29 0.42 -10.56
CA VAL A 156 -6.96 -0.08 -10.92
C VAL A 156 -7.08 -1.39 -11.68
N SER A 157 -6.68 -1.38 -12.95
CA SER A 157 -6.52 -2.61 -13.75
C SER A 157 -5.07 -3.07 -13.66
N LEU A 158 -4.86 -4.37 -13.40
CA LEU A 158 -3.53 -4.95 -13.19
C LEU A 158 -3.24 -6.06 -14.19
N VAL A 159 -2.03 -6.07 -14.72
CA VAL A 159 -1.48 -7.19 -15.50
C VAL A 159 -0.15 -7.60 -14.88
N HIS A 160 0.02 -8.87 -14.51
CA HIS A 160 1.28 -9.37 -13.98
C HIS A 160 2.19 -9.84 -15.13
N GLU A 161 3.37 -9.25 -15.25
CA GLU A 161 4.38 -9.65 -16.23
C GLU A 161 5.77 -9.62 -15.61
N SER A 162 6.54 -10.70 -15.77
CA SER A 162 7.95 -10.74 -15.38
C SER A 162 8.23 -10.25 -13.94
N GLU A 163 7.52 -10.82 -12.96
CA GLU A 163 7.67 -10.51 -11.52
C GLU A 163 7.26 -9.08 -11.10
N ARG A 164 6.49 -8.37 -11.92
CA ARG A 164 5.92 -7.07 -11.57
C ARG A 164 4.51 -6.91 -12.09
N TRP A 165 3.79 -5.99 -11.48
CA TRP A 165 2.48 -5.56 -11.92
C TRP A 165 2.59 -4.32 -12.80
N HIS A 166 1.93 -4.37 -13.95
CA HIS A 166 1.62 -3.22 -14.78
C HIS A 166 0.23 -2.72 -14.40
N ALA A 167 0.16 -1.54 -13.77
CA ALA A 167 -1.07 -0.96 -13.25
C ALA A 167 -1.54 0.21 -14.12
N VAL A 168 -2.82 0.21 -14.50
CA VAL A 168 -3.50 1.37 -15.09
C VAL A 168 -4.47 1.91 -14.05
N ILE A 169 -4.16 3.09 -13.52
CA ILE A 169 -4.86 3.70 -12.39
C ILE A 169 -5.72 4.85 -12.89
N ARG A 170 -7.00 4.85 -12.51
CA ARG A 170 -7.96 5.91 -12.84
C ARG A 170 -8.59 6.44 -11.57
N ALA A 171 -8.34 7.72 -11.27
CA ALA A 171 -9.07 8.42 -10.23
C ALA A 171 -10.55 8.54 -10.62
N GLN A 172 -11.42 8.21 -9.68
CA GLN A 172 -12.86 8.36 -9.81
C GLN A 172 -13.30 9.59 -9.02
N THR A 173 -14.04 10.48 -9.66
CA THR A 173 -14.95 11.37 -8.91
C THR A 173 -15.96 10.50 -8.19
N ALA A 174 -16.24 10.81 -6.92
CA ALA A 174 -17.14 10.11 -6.01
C ALA A 174 -18.34 9.41 -6.72
N PRO A 175 -18.78 8.25 -6.22
CA PRO A 175 -19.81 7.47 -6.90
C PRO A 175 -21.08 8.32 -7.13
N PRO A 176 -21.82 8.09 -8.23
CA PRO A 176 -23.15 8.67 -8.41
C PRO A 176 -24.12 8.28 -7.28
#